data_AF-A0A367J269-F1
#
_entry.id   AF-A0A367J269-F1
#
_cell.length_a   1.000
_cell.length_b   1.000
_cell.length_c   1.000
_cell.angle_alpha   90.00
_cell.angle_beta   90.00
_cell.angle_gamma   90.00
#
_symmetry.space_group_name_H-M   'P 1'
#
loop_
_entity.id
_entity.type
_entity.pdbx_description
1 polymer ?
#
loop_
_entity_poly.entity_id
_entity_poly.type
_entity_poly.pdbx_seq_one_letter_code
_entity_poly.pdbx_strand_id
1 'polypeptide(L)'
;PSDWSFLNLLPNGLQRALGKWLGTRVLQLNTGHDNFPDQFLVGATRKALSLLSQQLNHPENKHEELQHILGPDLLDRFLKAAPSDANINIDIPQIYDVNLGDIWITLGNPAAFSDERKYEVLRWMTVQVGLHKAAVNENEESFQEYRERVSKSILEGVQVGVDVLIDADITYKVSDKDTDEITLYDEGRRTLQVRFATPYFSPANKMVSGRDPETQEPINDWNWRLVDIDQLIEKESMDSAGIYE
;
A
#
# COMPACT_ATOMS: atom_id res chain seq x y z
N PRO A 1 -22.79 7.60 0.19
CA PRO A 1 -23.58 8.34 1.20
C PRO A 1 -23.34 9.85 1.12
N SER A 2 -24.43 10.61 0.96
CA SER A 2 -24.49 12.07 1.05
C SER A 2 -23.87 12.63 2.35
N ASP A 3 -23.77 11.80 3.39
CA ASP A 3 -23.42 12.22 4.74
C ASP A 3 -21.93 12.53 4.94
N TRP A 4 -21.08 12.19 3.98
CA TRP A 4 -19.64 12.54 3.98
C TRP A 4 -19.34 13.73 3.05
N SER A 5 -20.37 14.32 2.43
CA SER A 5 -20.24 15.48 1.53
C SER A 5 -19.55 16.68 2.18
N PHE A 6 -19.63 16.83 3.51
CA PHE A 6 -18.94 17.90 4.23
C PHE A 6 -17.42 17.81 4.12
N LEU A 7 -16.85 16.61 3.94
CA LEU A 7 -15.41 16.43 3.77
C LEU A 7 -14.93 16.96 2.41
N ASN A 8 -15.83 16.97 1.41
CA ASN A 8 -15.55 17.49 0.07
C ASN A 8 -15.62 19.03 -0.01
N LEU A 9 -16.04 19.72 1.06
CA LEU A 9 -16.06 21.19 1.12
C LEU A 9 -14.67 21.81 1.27
N LEU A 10 -13.68 21.02 1.68
CA LEU A 10 -12.30 21.48 1.85
C LEU A 10 -11.51 21.33 0.55
N PRO A 11 -10.51 22.18 0.27
CA PRO A 11 -9.62 21.98 -0.88
C PRO A 11 -8.92 20.61 -0.82
N ASN A 12 -8.75 19.95 -1.98
CA ASN A 12 -8.15 18.61 -2.08
C ASN A 12 -6.81 18.48 -1.34
N GLY A 13 -5.96 19.52 -1.36
CA GLY A 13 -4.70 19.51 -0.62
C GLY A 13 -4.88 19.37 0.90
N LEU A 14 -5.90 20.00 1.48
CA LEU A 14 -6.21 19.89 2.91
C LEU A 14 -6.85 18.54 3.23
N GLN A 15 -7.73 18.04 2.36
CA GLN A 15 -8.31 16.71 2.51
C GLN A 15 -7.23 15.61 2.47
N ARG A 16 -6.28 15.71 1.53
CA ARG A 16 -5.13 14.80 1.45
C ARG A 16 -4.24 14.89 2.69
N ALA A 17 -4.00 16.09 3.20
CA ALA A 17 -3.25 16.28 4.45
C ALA A 17 -3.96 15.63 5.66
N LEU A 18 -5.29 15.71 5.73
CA LEU A 18 -6.09 15.04 6.76
C LEU A 18 -6.04 13.51 6.61
N GLY A 19 -6.14 12.98 5.39
CA GLY A 19 -5.98 11.55 5.11
C GLY A 19 -4.61 11.03 5.55
N LYS A 20 -3.54 11.75 5.18
CA LYS A 20 -2.17 11.43 5.63
C LYS A 20 -2.06 11.48 7.15
N TRP A 21 -2.62 12.50 7.81
CA TRP A 21 -2.61 12.62 9.26
C TRP A 21 -3.32 11.45 9.96
N LEU A 22 -4.50 11.04 9.46
CA LEU A 22 -5.21 9.87 9.95
C LEU A 22 -4.37 8.60 9.81
N GLY A 23 -3.76 8.39 8.64
CA GLY A 23 -2.89 7.24 8.38
C GLY A 23 -1.68 7.22 9.30
N THR A 24 -1.02 8.36 9.50
CA THR A 24 0.10 8.50 10.44
C THR A 24 -0.33 8.16 11.86
N ARG A 25 -1.51 8.62 12.30
CA ARG A 25 -2.04 8.32 13.64
C ARG A 25 -2.34 6.84 13.81
N VAL A 26 -2.97 6.20 12.81
CA VAL A 26 -3.21 4.75 12.82
C VAL A 26 -1.90 3.99 12.94
N LEU A 27 -0.88 4.34 12.17
CA LEU A 27 0.44 3.70 12.29
C LEU A 27 1.04 3.90 13.68
N GLN A 28 1.16 5.14 14.15
CA GLN A 28 1.78 5.46 15.45
C GLN A 28 1.09 4.75 16.63
N LEU A 29 -0.23 4.66 16.62
CA LEU A 29 -0.99 4.00 17.68
C LEU A 29 -0.70 2.49 17.75
N ASN A 30 -0.32 1.88 16.63
CA ASN A 30 -0.15 0.44 16.54
C ASN A 30 1.31 -0.01 16.39
N THR A 31 2.24 0.83 15.95
CA THR A 31 3.68 0.51 15.91
C THR A 31 4.47 1.09 17.08
N GLY A 32 3.94 2.12 17.75
CA GLY A 32 4.64 2.91 18.76
C GLY A 32 5.18 4.24 18.20
N HIS A 33 5.46 5.20 19.09
CA HIS A 33 5.92 6.54 18.70
C HIS A 33 7.31 6.53 18.04
N ASP A 34 8.16 5.58 18.43
CA ASP A 34 9.56 5.48 18.00
C ASP A 34 9.76 4.56 16.78
N ASN A 35 8.74 3.77 16.41
CA ASN A 35 8.77 2.85 15.26
C ASN A 35 8.08 3.45 14.04
N PHE A 36 8.42 4.70 13.71
CA PHE A 36 7.99 5.27 12.44
C PHE A 36 8.93 4.76 11.32
N PRO A 37 8.40 4.15 10.25
CA PRO A 37 9.17 3.19 9.46
C PRO A 37 10.09 3.82 8.42
N ASP A 38 10.48 5.10 8.54
CA ASP A 38 11.25 5.81 7.52
C ASP A 38 12.54 5.07 7.18
N GLN A 39 13.40 4.83 8.18
CA GLN A 39 14.68 4.13 7.96
C GLN A 39 14.51 2.65 7.60
N PHE A 40 13.48 1.99 8.16
CA PHE A 40 13.15 0.60 7.86
C PHE A 40 12.77 0.41 6.39
N LEU A 41 11.91 1.29 5.85
CA LEU A 41 11.39 1.18 4.49
C LEU A 41 12.47 1.51 3.44
N VAL A 42 13.45 2.35 3.76
CA VAL A 42 14.63 2.54 2.89
C VAL A 42 15.45 1.26 2.79
N GLY A 43 15.75 0.63 3.93
CA GLY A 43 16.46 -0.64 3.97
C GLY A 43 15.71 -1.73 3.22
N ALA A 44 14.39 -1.82 3.42
CA ALA A 44 13.52 -2.76 2.74
C ALA A 44 13.51 -2.54 1.22
N THR A 45 13.51 -1.29 0.75
CA THR A 45 13.53 -0.98 -0.70
C THR A 45 14.82 -1.45 -1.35
N ARG A 46 15.98 -1.16 -0.76
CA ARG A 46 17.28 -1.63 -1.29
C ARG A 46 17.33 -3.16 -1.37
N LYS A 47 16.90 -3.84 -0.30
CA LYS A 47 16.89 -5.30 -0.24
C LYS A 47 15.95 -5.89 -1.30
N ALA A 48 14.78 -5.32 -1.49
CA ALA A 48 13.80 -5.79 -2.46
C ALA A 48 14.30 -5.63 -3.90
N LEU A 49 14.87 -4.49 -4.27
CA LEU A 49 15.40 -4.27 -5.62
C LEU A 49 16.58 -5.18 -5.94
N SER A 50 17.47 -5.39 -4.96
CA SER A 50 18.55 -6.37 -5.10
C SER A 50 18.02 -7.78 -5.33
N LEU A 51 16.96 -8.19 -4.64
CA LEU A 51 16.34 -9.50 -4.83
C LEU A 51 15.59 -9.62 -6.16
N LEU A 52 14.92 -8.56 -6.61
CA LEU A 52 14.29 -8.50 -7.92
C LEU A 52 15.34 -8.68 -9.04
N SER A 53 16.44 -7.93 -8.98
CA SER A 53 17.56 -8.07 -9.93
C SER A 53 18.14 -9.49 -9.90
N GLN A 54 18.37 -10.06 -8.72
CA GLN A 54 18.86 -11.44 -8.60
C GLN A 54 17.89 -12.48 -9.20
N GLN A 55 16.59 -12.31 -9.01
CA GLN A 55 15.58 -13.24 -9.53
C GLN A 55 15.46 -13.19 -11.07
N LEU A 56 15.59 -12.00 -11.68
CA LEU A 56 15.57 -11.87 -13.15
C LEU A 56 16.74 -12.63 -13.78
N ASN A 57 17.89 -12.64 -13.11
CA ASN A 57 19.11 -13.26 -13.60
C ASN A 57 19.20 -14.75 -13.22
N HIS A 58 18.60 -15.19 -12.11
CA HIS A 58 18.64 -16.57 -11.60
C HIS A 58 17.27 -17.04 -11.06
N PRO A 59 16.30 -17.35 -11.94
CA PRO A 59 14.92 -17.63 -11.53
C PRO A 59 14.76 -18.89 -10.68
N GLU A 60 15.68 -19.86 -10.80
CA GLU A 60 15.68 -21.14 -10.08
C GLU A 60 15.94 -21.06 -8.56
N ASN A 61 16.44 -19.94 -8.03
CA ASN A 61 17.09 -19.96 -6.70
C ASN A 61 16.36 -19.23 -5.55
N LYS A 62 15.34 -18.38 -5.77
CA LYS A 62 14.88 -17.44 -4.69
C LYS A 62 13.38 -17.14 -4.59
N HIS A 63 12.52 -18.04 -5.08
CA HIS A 63 11.07 -17.81 -5.06
C HIS A 63 10.51 -17.58 -3.63
N GLU A 64 11.04 -18.25 -2.61
CA GLU A 64 10.56 -18.12 -1.22
C GLU A 64 10.84 -16.74 -0.60
N GLU A 65 12.04 -16.17 -0.76
CA GLU A 65 12.37 -14.84 -0.21
C GLU A 65 11.51 -13.73 -0.84
N LEU A 66 11.17 -13.86 -2.12
CA LEU A 66 10.32 -12.90 -2.82
C LEU A 66 8.86 -12.96 -2.39
N GLN A 67 8.34 -14.14 -2.04
CA GLN A 67 6.98 -14.28 -1.50
C GLN A 67 6.79 -13.55 -0.17
N HIS A 68 7.87 -13.36 0.60
CA HIS A 68 7.84 -12.61 1.84
C HIS A 68 7.92 -11.09 1.62
N ILE A 69 8.48 -10.63 0.50
CA ILE A 69 8.76 -9.21 0.24
C ILE A 69 7.76 -8.60 -0.74
N LEU A 70 7.29 -9.35 -1.75
CA LEU A 70 6.33 -8.87 -2.73
C LEU A 70 4.92 -9.33 -2.36
N GLY A 71 3.94 -8.48 -2.64
CA GLY A 71 2.54 -8.85 -2.67
C GLY A 71 2.31 -9.94 -3.72
N PRO A 72 1.33 -10.84 -3.51
CA PRO A 72 1.09 -11.97 -4.39
C PRO A 72 0.82 -11.56 -5.85
N ASP A 73 0.05 -10.49 -6.05
CA ASP A 73 -0.31 -10.02 -7.39
C ASP A 73 0.89 -9.40 -8.13
N LEU A 74 1.70 -8.58 -7.44
CA LEU A 74 2.92 -8.02 -7.98
C LEU A 74 3.92 -9.13 -8.34
N LEU A 75 4.07 -10.13 -7.46
CA LEU A 75 4.92 -11.29 -7.69
C LEU A 75 4.46 -12.09 -8.92
N ASP A 76 3.17 -12.40 -9.03
CA ASP A 76 2.62 -13.13 -10.17
C ASP A 76 2.84 -12.38 -11.49
N ARG A 77 2.55 -11.07 -11.51
CA ARG A 77 2.79 -10.22 -12.69
C ARG A 77 4.26 -10.17 -13.06
N PHE A 78 5.14 -10.00 -12.07
CA PHE A 78 6.58 -9.96 -12.26
C PHE A 78 7.10 -11.27 -12.88
N LEU A 79 6.69 -12.42 -12.34
CA LEU A 79 7.13 -13.73 -12.83
C LEU A 79 6.62 -14.02 -14.26
N LYS A 80 5.44 -13.51 -14.63
CA LYS A 80 4.89 -13.64 -15.98
C LYS A 80 5.55 -12.69 -16.99
N ALA A 81 5.99 -11.51 -16.54
CA ALA A 81 6.56 -10.47 -17.39
C ALA A 81 8.09 -10.59 -17.57
N ALA A 82 8.76 -11.37 -16.72
CA ALA A 82 10.21 -11.54 -16.76
C ALA A 82 10.67 -12.18 -18.09
N PRO A 83 11.53 -11.52 -18.88
CA PRO A 83 12.04 -12.08 -20.13
C PRO A 83 12.99 -13.24 -19.85
N SER A 84 12.89 -14.29 -20.66
CA SER A 84 13.71 -15.50 -20.50
C SER A 84 15.12 -15.35 -21.07
N ASP A 85 15.30 -14.49 -22.07
CA ASP A 85 16.47 -14.33 -22.93
C ASP A 85 17.38 -13.13 -22.56
N ALA A 86 16.99 -12.32 -21.59
CA ALA A 86 17.74 -11.14 -21.18
C ALA A 86 18.13 -11.17 -19.70
N ASN A 87 19.34 -10.71 -19.41
CA ASN A 87 19.79 -10.35 -18.08
C ASN A 87 19.38 -8.91 -17.81
N ILE A 88 18.60 -8.69 -16.76
CA ILE A 88 18.17 -7.36 -16.33
C ILE A 88 18.83 -7.07 -14.99
N ASN A 89 19.58 -5.98 -14.92
CA ASN A 89 20.13 -5.46 -13.68
C ASN A 89 19.54 -4.08 -13.39
N ILE A 90 18.96 -3.97 -12.20
CA ILE A 90 18.47 -2.70 -11.64
C ILE A 90 19.26 -2.47 -10.36
N ASP A 91 20.01 -1.37 -10.32
CA ASP A 91 20.81 -0.99 -9.16
C ASP A 91 20.47 0.42 -8.69
N ILE A 92 20.65 0.66 -7.40
CA ILE A 92 20.55 1.99 -6.77
C ILE A 92 21.89 2.31 -6.12
N PRO A 93 22.84 2.92 -6.87
CA PRO A 93 24.17 3.19 -6.35
C PRO A 93 24.16 4.19 -5.20
N GLN A 94 23.30 5.21 -5.28
CA GLN A 94 23.25 6.30 -4.32
C GLN A 94 21.82 6.74 -4.05
N ILE A 95 21.50 6.96 -2.77
CA ILE A 95 20.24 7.59 -2.33
C ILE A 95 20.59 8.97 -1.76
N TYR A 96 19.91 10.00 -2.26
CA TYR A 96 20.07 11.39 -1.82
C TYR A 96 19.08 11.76 -0.73
N ASP A 97 17.82 11.38 -0.92
CA ASP A 97 16.74 11.72 0.01
C ASP A 97 15.64 10.67 -0.02
N VAL A 98 14.90 10.57 1.08
CA VAL A 98 13.76 9.69 1.24
C VAL A 98 12.65 10.43 1.96
N ASN A 99 11.50 10.48 1.32
CA ASN A 99 10.31 11.11 1.86
C ASN A 99 9.15 10.13 1.90
N LEU A 100 8.37 10.16 2.97
CA LEU A 100 7.09 9.48 2.98
C LEU A 100 6.07 10.24 2.13
N GLY A 101 5.50 9.55 1.17
CA GLY A 101 4.38 10.00 0.34
C GLY A 101 3.06 9.92 1.09
N ASP A 102 2.07 9.31 0.45
CA ASP A 102 0.75 9.08 1.02
C ASP A 102 0.69 7.84 1.90
N ILE A 103 -0.26 7.85 2.85
CA ILE A 103 -0.60 6.68 3.65
C ILE A 103 -2.02 6.28 3.29
N TRP A 104 -2.12 5.05 2.77
CA TRP A 104 -3.34 4.44 2.29
C TRP A 104 -3.95 3.59 3.39
N ILE A 105 -5.24 3.75 3.66
CA ILE A 105 -5.94 2.98 4.67
C ILE A 105 -7.12 2.30 4.01
N THR A 106 -7.19 0.99 4.13
CA THR A 106 -8.32 0.19 3.68
C THR A 106 -8.98 -0.41 4.91
N LEU A 107 -10.24 -0.06 5.16
CA LEU A 107 -11.06 -0.53 6.27
C LEU A 107 -12.21 -1.38 5.73
N GLY A 108 -12.67 -2.34 6.52
CA GLY A 108 -13.83 -3.15 6.15
C GLY A 108 -13.53 -4.63 5.91
N ASN A 109 -14.51 -5.35 5.39
CA ASN A 109 -14.31 -6.71 4.91
C ASN A 109 -13.45 -6.69 3.64
N PRO A 110 -12.44 -7.55 3.48
CA PRO A 110 -11.68 -7.63 2.22
C PRO A 110 -12.57 -8.03 1.03
N ALA A 111 -13.67 -8.75 1.26
CA ALA A 111 -14.64 -9.08 0.21
C ALA A 111 -15.42 -7.86 -0.32
N ALA A 112 -15.41 -6.73 0.40
CA ALA A 112 -16.09 -5.52 -0.05
C ALA A 112 -15.51 -4.96 -1.36
N PHE A 113 -14.23 -5.26 -1.65
CA PHE A 113 -13.52 -4.80 -2.85
C PHE A 113 -13.70 -5.74 -4.05
N SER A 114 -14.54 -6.78 -3.92
CA SER A 114 -14.86 -7.71 -5.02
C SER A 114 -16.35 -8.05 -5.13
N ASP A 115 -17.15 -7.90 -4.06
CA ASP A 115 -18.59 -8.21 -4.06
C ASP A 115 -19.46 -6.95 -3.88
N GLU A 116 -19.71 -6.25 -4.98
CA GLU A 116 -20.58 -5.06 -5.02
C GLU A 116 -22.06 -5.35 -4.70
N ARG A 117 -22.48 -6.63 -4.66
CA ARG A 117 -23.88 -6.96 -4.35
C ARG A 117 -24.16 -6.85 -2.86
N LYS A 118 -23.19 -7.22 -2.03
CA LYS A 118 -23.31 -7.22 -0.57
C LYS A 118 -22.74 -5.97 0.06
N TYR A 119 -21.75 -5.36 -0.58
CA TYR A 119 -21.00 -4.25 0.00
C TYR A 119 -21.11 -2.99 -0.84
N GLU A 120 -20.98 -1.85 -0.16
CA GLU A 120 -20.69 -0.55 -0.74
C GLU A 120 -19.25 -0.15 -0.34
N VAL A 121 -18.51 0.47 -1.25
CA VAL A 121 -17.15 0.96 -0.96
C VAL A 121 -17.18 2.47 -0.99
N LEU A 122 -16.80 3.06 0.13
CA LEU A 122 -16.57 4.50 0.26
C LEU A 122 -15.10 4.78 0.03
N ARG A 123 -14.81 5.73 -0.87
CA ARG A 123 -13.44 6.19 -1.11
C ARG A 123 -13.37 7.68 -0.81
N TRP A 124 -12.38 8.06 -0.02
CA TRP A 124 -12.10 9.45 0.32
C TRP A 124 -10.59 9.66 0.40
N MET A 125 -10.03 10.36 -0.58
CA MET A 125 -8.59 10.58 -0.72
C MET A 125 -7.81 9.25 -0.64
N THR A 126 -7.04 9.04 0.43
CA THR A 126 -6.22 7.84 0.65
C THR A 126 -6.91 6.80 1.55
N VAL A 127 -8.16 7.04 1.94
CA VAL A 127 -8.94 6.17 2.83
C VAL A 127 -10.06 5.50 2.05
N GLN A 128 -10.17 4.18 2.20
CA GLN A 128 -11.21 3.35 1.62
C GLN A 128 -11.92 2.58 2.72
N VAL A 129 -13.24 2.50 2.66
CA VAL A 129 -14.06 1.81 3.66
C VAL A 129 -15.09 0.93 2.95
N GLY A 130 -14.96 -0.38 3.11
CA GLY A 130 -15.96 -1.36 2.72
C GLY A 130 -17.05 -1.49 3.78
N LEU A 131 -18.28 -1.19 3.43
CA LEU A 131 -19.45 -1.26 4.30
C LEU A 131 -20.44 -2.30 3.78
N HIS A 132 -21.11 -3.04 4.67
CA HIS A 132 -22.26 -3.85 4.25
C HIS A 132 -23.37 -2.94 3.76
N LYS A 133 -24.03 -3.27 2.65
CA LYS A 133 -25.25 -2.58 2.22
C LYS A 133 -26.36 -2.76 3.26
N ALA A 134 -27.27 -1.79 3.34
CA ALA A 134 -28.44 -1.88 4.20
C ALA A 134 -29.27 -3.13 3.82
N ALA A 135 -29.74 -3.87 4.82
CA ALA A 135 -30.60 -5.05 4.62
C ALA A 135 -32.05 -4.68 4.28
N VAL A 136 -32.42 -3.42 4.51
CA VAL A 136 -33.71 -2.80 4.24
C VAL A 136 -33.49 -1.60 3.30
N ASN A 137 -34.53 -1.04 2.69
CA ASN A 137 -34.41 0.20 1.92
C ASN A 137 -33.72 1.27 2.79
N GLU A 138 -32.75 2.02 2.23
CA GLU A 138 -31.98 3.05 2.96
C GLU A 138 -32.88 4.09 3.66
N ASN A 139 -34.07 4.33 3.12
CA ASN A 139 -35.07 5.25 3.68
C ASN A 139 -35.82 4.72 4.92
N GLU A 140 -35.68 3.43 5.24
CA GLU A 140 -36.34 2.76 6.37
C GLU A 140 -35.35 2.42 7.50
N GLU A 141 -34.04 2.55 7.27
CA GLU A 141 -33.01 2.32 8.29
C GLU A 141 -32.97 3.49 9.28
N SER A 142 -33.01 3.19 10.58
CA SER A 142 -32.83 4.22 11.59
C SER A 142 -31.36 4.67 11.66
N PHE A 143 -31.11 5.92 12.06
CA PHE A 143 -29.74 6.44 12.23
C PHE A 143 -28.88 5.59 13.18
N GLN A 144 -29.50 4.98 14.20
CA GLN A 144 -28.80 4.11 15.14
C GLN A 144 -28.35 2.80 14.47
N GLU A 145 -29.22 2.16 13.69
CA GLU A 145 -28.90 0.95 12.93
C GLU A 145 -27.81 1.22 11.88
N TYR A 146 -27.94 2.34 11.16
CA TYR A 146 -26.91 2.81 10.22
C TYR A 146 -25.55 2.95 10.89
N ARG A 147 -25.48 3.69 12.02
CA ARG A 147 -24.23 3.91 12.75
C ARG A 147 -23.62 2.61 13.25
N GLU A 148 -24.45 1.69 13.74
CA GLU A 148 -24.00 0.39 14.22
C GLU A 148 -23.46 -0.47 13.06
N ARG A 149 -24.15 -0.50 11.92
CA ARG A 149 -23.70 -1.20 10.69
C ARG A 149 -22.37 -0.67 10.20
N VAL A 150 -22.21 0.65 10.12
CA VAL A 150 -20.96 1.30 9.70
C VAL A 150 -19.83 0.95 10.68
N SER A 151 -20.08 1.10 11.98
CA SER A 151 -19.06 0.79 13.00
C SER A 151 -18.65 -0.68 12.97
N LYS A 152 -19.58 -1.61 12.79
CA LYS A 152 -19.27 -3.04 12.67
C LYS A 152 -18.44 -3.30 11.43
N SER A 153 -18.87 -2.76 10.29
CA SER A 153 -18.17 -2.94 9.01
C SER A 153 -16.72 -2.48 9.10
N ILE A 154 -16.45 -1.29 9.63
CA ILE A 154 -15.09 -0.74 9.80
C ILE A 154 -14.17 -1.68 10.61
N LEU A 155 -14.72 -2.40 11.60
CA LEU A 155 -13.93 -3.28 12.48
C LEU A 155 -13.66 -4.68 11.87
N GLU A 156 -14.27 -5.03 10.75
CA GLU A 156 -14.09 -6.34 10.10
C GLU A 156 -12.69 -6.54 9.51
N GLY A 157 -11.99 -5.46 9.25
CA GLY A 157 -10.58 -5.53 8.93
C GLY A 157 -9.93 -4.21 8.56
N VAL A 158 -8.60 -4.24 8.54
CA VAL A 158 -7.76 -3.09 8.22
C VAL A 158 -6.52 -3.52 7.46
N GLN A 159 -6.11 -2.71 6.50
CA GLN A 159 -4.81 -2.76 5.86
C GLN A 159 -4.27 -1.34 5.74
N VAL A 160 -2.96 -1.18 5.94
CA VAL A 160 -2.28 0.10 5.75
C VAL A 160 -1.22 -0.04 4.67
N GLY A 161 -1.24 0.88 3.70
CA GLY A 161 -0.21 1.07 2.69
C GLY A 161 0.54 2.37 2.92
N VAL A 162 1.85 2.39 2.67
CA VAL A 162 2.70 3.58 2.82
C VAL A 162 3.52 3.74 1.55
N ASP A 163 3.37 4.90 0.91
CA ASP A 163 4.21 5.30 -0.21
C ASP A 163 5.51 5.91 0.30
N VAL A 164 6.60 5.50 -0.33
CA VAL A 164 7.95 5.99 -0.06
C VAL A 164 8.52 6.52 -1.36
N LEU A 165 8.92 7.79 -1.34
CA LEU A 165 9.54 8.50 -2.44
C LEU A 165 11.04 8.54 -2.17
N ILE A 166 11.82 7.91 -3.04
CA ILE A 166 13.25 7.75 -2.90
C ILE A 166 13.92 8.49 -4.05
N ASP A 167 14.63 9.56 -3.74
CA ASP A 167 15.44 10.30 -4.70
C ASP A 167 16.83 9.66 -4.76
N ALA A 168 17.14 9.04 -5.89
CA ALA A 168 18.31 8.19 -6.02
C ALA A 168 18.85 8.14 -7.45
N ASP A 169 20.13 7.81 -7.58
CA ASP A 169 20.68 7.37 -8.84
C ASP A 169 20.19 5.95 -9.11
N ILE A 170 19.64 5.73 -10.30
CA ILE A 170 19.15 4.42 -10.74
C ILE A 170 19.94 4.03 -11.98
N THR A 171 20.51 2.84 -11.93
CA THR A 171 21.15 2.21 -13.09
C THR A 171 20.28 1.07 -13.55
N TYR A 172 19.84 1.13 -14.81
CA TYR A 172 19.09 0.09 -15.48
C TYR A 172 19.92 -0.43 -16.66
N LYS A 173 20.27 -1.72 -16.61
CA LYS A 173 21.08 -2.37 -17.62
C LYS A 173 20.40 -3.65 -18.09
N VAL A 174 20.28 -3.81 -19.40
CA VAL A 174 19.83 -5.05 -20.03
C VAL A 174 20.97 -5.58 -20.89
N SER A 175 21.34 -6.84 -20.68
CA SER A 175 22.24 -7.57 -21.58
C SER A 175 21.58 -8.83 -22.10
N ASP A 176 21.96 -9.22 -23.31
CA ASP A 176 21.59 -10.53 -23.87
C ASP A 176 22.25 -11.65 -23.04
N LYS A 177 21.51 -12.72 -22.74
CA LYS A 177 22.04 -13.81 -21.90
C LYS A 177 23.17 -14.61 -22.55
N ASP A 178 23.16 -14.75 -23.86
CA ASP A 178 24.09 -15.60 -24.59
C ASP A 178 25.38 -14.84 -24.95
N THR A 179 25.28 -13.55 -25.27
CA THR A 179 26.42 -12.74 -25.71
C THR A 179 26.97 -11.79 -24.65
N ASP A 180 26.20 -11.55 -23.58
CA ASP A 180 26.42 -10.49 -22.59
C ASP A 180 26.56 -9.08 -23.19
N GLU A 181 26.09 -8.91 -24.44
CA GLU A 181 26.07 -7.62 -25.10
C GLU A 181 25.00 -6.72 -24.47
N ILE A 182 25.39 -5.49 -24.14
CA ILE A 182 24.49 -4.51 -23.52
C ILE A 182 23.55 -3.99 -24.59
N THR A 183 22.29 -4.39 -24.53
CA THR A 183 21.24 -3.94 -25.45
C THR A 183 20.62 -2.63 -24.99
N LEU A 184 20.61 -2.36 -23.68
CA LEU A 184 20.10 -1.13 -23.10
C LEU A 184 20.89 -0.75 -21.85
N TYR A 185 21.26 0.52 -21.77
CA TYR A 185 21.88 1.12 -20.60
C TYR A 185 21.24 2.48 -20.36
N ASP A 186 20.71 2.67 -19.16
CA ASP A 186 20.09 3.91 -18.72
C ASP A 186 20.52 4.19 -17.28
N GLU A 187 21.07 5.37 -17.06
CA GLU A 187 21.55 5.80 -15.75
C GLU A 187 21.13 7.25 -15.52
N GLY A 188 20.57 7.51 -14.34
CA GLY A 188 20.33 8.87 -13.91
C GLY A 188 19.61 8.96 -12.59
N ARG A 189 19.66 10.17 -12.03
CA ARG A 189 18.93 10.52 -10.82
C ARG A 189 17.43 10.60 -11.09
N ARG A 190 16.64 9.82 -10.36
CA ARG A 190 15.18 9.74 -10.48
C ARG A 190 14.54 9.57 -9.11
N THR A 191 13.28 10.00 -9.02
CA THR A 191 12.45 9.68 -7.85
C THR A 191 11.75 8.34 -8.10
N LEU A 192 12.13 7.32 -7.34
CA LEU A 192 11.44 6.04 -7.27
C LEU A 192 10.30 6.14 -6.27
N GLN A 193 9.08 5.75 -6.66
CA GLN A 193 7.97 5.60 -5.74
C GLN A 193 7.71 4.12 -5.48
N VAL A 194 7.63 3.76 -4.20
CA VAL A 194 7.48 2.39 -3.75
C VAL A 194 6.40 2.31 -2.67
N ARG A 195 5.48 1.36 -2.77
CA ARG A 195 4.42 1.17 -1.77
C ARG A 195 4.67 -0.09 -0.96
N PHE A 196 4.70 0.07 0.35
CA PHE A 196 4.69 -1.03 1.30
C PHE A 196 3.30 -1.16 1.90
N ALA A 197 2.72 -2.36 1.88
CA ALA A 197 1.46 -2.65 2.53
C ALA A 197 1.64 -3.67 3.65
N THR A 198 0.89 -3.49 4.73
CA THR A 198 0.72 -4.51 5.75
C THR A 198 -0.08 -5.69 5.19
N PRO A 199 -0.06 -6.86 5.85
CA PRO A 199 -1.10 -7.85 5.66
C PRO A 199 -2.49 -7.23 5.91
N TYR A 200 -3.52 -7.85 5.35
CA TYR A 200 -4.90 -7.49 5.68
C TYR A 200 -5.27 -8.13 7.03
N PHE A 201 -5.40 -7.31 8.07
CA PHE A 201 -5.76 -7.81 9.40
C PHE A 201 -7.28 -7.99 9.47
N SER A 202 -7.74 -9.23 9.58
CA SER A 202 -9.16 -9.53 9.78
C SER A 202 -9.39 -10.44 11.00
N PRO A 203 -10.09 -9.98 12.05
CA PRO A 203 -10.66 -8.63 12.22
C PRO A 203 -9.61 -7.54 12.49
N ALA A 204 -10.03 -6.27 12.43
CA ALA A 204 -9.10 -5.12 12.49
C ALA A 204 -8.28 -5.06 13.79
N ASN A 205 -8.82 -5.59 14.89
CA ASN A 205 -8.12 -5.67 16.18
C ASN A 205 -6.87 -6.57 16.15
N LYS A 206 -6.72 -7.47 15.17
CA LYS A 206 -5.50 -8.27 14.98
C LYS A 206 -4.29 -7.46 14.54
N MET A 207 -4.49 -6.19 14.15
CA MET A 207 -3.40 -5.26 13.87
C MET A 207 -2.49 -5.07 15.11
N VAL A 208 -3.03 -5.30 16.33
CA VAL A 208 -2.25 -5.40 17.57
C VAL A 208 -2.39 -6.82 18.11
N SER A 209 -1.38 -7.66 17.84
CA SER A 209 -1.40 -9.07 18.25
C SER A 209 -1.33 -9.26 19.77
N GLY A 210 -0.78 -8.26 20.47
CA GLY A 210 -0.58 -8.20 21.91
C GLY A 210 0.28 -7.00 22.27
N ARG A 211 0.57 -6.81 23.55
CA ARG A 211 1.58 -5.86 24.02
C ARG A 211 2.65 -6.64 24.78
N ASP A 212 3.91 -6.27 24.55
CA ASP A 212 5.04 -6.79 25.30
C ASP A 212 4.79 -6.56 26.81
N PRO A 213 4.88 -7.58 27.66
CA PRO A 213 4.57 -7.44 29.08
C PRO A 213 5.48 -6.46 29.83
N GLU A 214 6.73 -6.32 29.39
CA GLU A 214 7.76 -5.49 30.01
C GLU A 214 7.70 -4.04 29.50
N THR A 215 7.58 -3.84 28.19
CA THR A 215 7.60 -2.49 27.59
C THR A 215 6.21 -1.90 27.36
N GLN A 216 5.15 -2.71 27.44
CA GLN A 216 3.77 -2.35 27.05
C GLN A 216 3.62 -1.94 25.57
N GLU A 217 4.64 -2.13 24.75
CA GLU A 217 4.60 -1.80 23.32
C GLU A 217 3.89 -2.90 22.51
N PRO A 218 3.23 -2.57 21.39
CA PRO A 218 2.62 -3.57 20.52
C PRO A 218 3.62 -4.63 20.03
N ILE A 219 3.25 -5.92 20.14
CA ILE A 219 4.00 -7.02 19.51
C ILE A 219 3.68 -7.00 18.01
N ASN A 220 4.61 -6.46 17.23
CA ASN A 220 4.45 -6.23 15.79
C ASN A 220 4.90 -7.45 14.99
N ASP A 221 3.95 -8.24 14.47
CA ASP A 221 4.19 -9.20 13.37
C ASP A 221 3.69 -8.62 12.04
N TRP A 222 4.19 -7.43 11.71
CA TRP A 222 3.81 -6.71 10.51
C TRP A 222 4.75 -7.08 9.38
N ASN A 223 4.37 -8.10 8.62
CA ASN A 223 5.11 -8.46 7.42
C ASN A 223 4.79 -7.50 6.27
N TRP A 224 5.48 -6.36 6.23
CA TRP A 224 5.36 -5.35 5.18
C TRP A 224 5.80 -5.91 3.83
N ARG A 225 4.95 -5.76 2.82
CA ARG A 225 5.22 -6.22 1.45
C ARG A 225 5.14 -5.08 0.46
N LEU A 226 6.01 -5.10 -0.53
CA LEU A 226 5.91 -4.28 -1.72
C LEU A 226 4.68 -4.67 -2.52
N VAL A 227 3.85 -3.69 -2.86
CA VAL A 227 2.63 -3.91 -3.65
C VAL A 227 2.62 -2.98 -4.86
N ASP A 228 1.74 -3.30 -5.81
CA ASP A 228 1.49 -2.47 -6.97
C ASP A 228 1.01 -1.06 -6.58
N ILE A 229 1.30 -0.09 -7.44
CA ILE A 229 0.82 1.29 -7.34
C ILE A 229 0.07 1.62 -8.63
N ASP A 230 -1.24 1.77 -8.55
CA ASP A 230 -2.06 2.16 -9.70
C ASP A 230 -2.28 3.68 -9.70
N GLN A 231 -1.20 4.44 -9.91
CA GLN A 231 -1.18 5.90 -9.77
C GLN A 231 -2.26 6.61 -10.60
N LEU A 232 -2.58 6.10 -11.80
CA LEU A 232 -3.61 6.66 -12.67
C LEU A 232 -5.00 6.55 -12.04
N ILE A 233 -5.40 5.36 -11.61
CA ILE A 233 -6.70 5.09 -10.99
C ILE A 233 -6.80 5.85 -9.65
N GLU A 234 -5.71 5.85 -8.88
CA GLU A 234 -5.63 6.53 -7.59
C GLU A 234 -5.79 8.04 -7.76
N LYS A 235 -5.04 8.65 -8.68
CA LYS A 235 -5.14 10.08 -8.97
C LYS A 235 -6.51 10.46 -9.52
N GLU A 236 -7.04 9.69 -10.47
CA GLU A 236 -8.40 9.90 -10.99
C GLU A 236 -9.43 9.83 -9.86
N SER A 237 -9.28 8.90 -8.92
CA SER A 237 -10.20 8.78 -7.77
C SER A 237 -10.11 9.98 -6.82
N MET A 238 -8.90 10.50 -6.55
CA MET A 238 -8.69 11.67 -5.69
C MET A 238 -9.18 12.95 -6.36
N ASP A 239 -8.98 13.09 -7.67
CA ASP A 239 -9.45 14.23 -8.45
C ASP A 239 -10.99 14.22 -8.60
N SER A 240 -11.58 13.04 -8.85
CA SER A 240 -13.03 12.86 -8.97
C SER A 240 -13.79 13.12 -7.66
N ALA A 241 -13.17 12.84 -6.51
CA ALA A 241 -13.75 13.14 -5.20
C ALA A 241 -13.95 14.66 -4.96
N GLY A 242 -13.28 15.52 -5.75
CA GLY A 242 -13.44 16.98 -5.70
C GLY A 242 -14.41 17.57 -6.73
N ILE A 243 -15.06 16.76 -7.60
CA ILE A 243 -15.82 17.25 -8.77
C ILE A 243 -17.34 16.98 -8.68
N TYR A 244 -17.85 16.45 -7.56
CA TYR A 244 -19.30 16.40 -7.37
C TYR A 244 -19.83 17.79 -6.96
N GLU A 245 -20.16 18.61 -7.96
CA GLU A 245 -21.14 19.73 -7.88
C GLU A 245 -22.57 19.19 -7.75
#